data_AF-A0A7C7QFX2-F1
#
_entry.id   AF-A0A7C7QFX2-F1
#
_cell.length_a   1.000
_cell.length_b   1.000
_cell.length_c   1.000
_cell.angle_alpha   90.00
_cell.angle_beta   90.00
_cell.angle_gamma   90.00
#
_symmetry.space_group_name_H-M   'P 1'
#
loop_
_entity.id
_entity.type
_entity.pdbx_description
1 polymer ?
#
loop_
_entity_poly.entity_id
_entity_poly.type
_entity_poly.pdbx_seq_one_letter_code
_entity_poly.pdbx_strand_id
1 'polypeptide(L)'
;MLASVAANTMGTKIMIGLASRFCKVVCGMVLPVSLLALCIDAAAEVGVQPPRGDNVGQPGFQSPVVKSRTRSDGRSIYLIRLEQAPVASYRGGLRGLASTSPEVMGELKLDVRSAEARAYRAFLEDRQEQILDAITQRVGHEPETVYRYYYGNNGMAVWLTADEAAQVRELPGVISVQRDTKRQLHTDAGPAWIGASDLWAGSGGLSPTQGEGIVMGVIDTGINPSNPSFADVGADGYDHTNPRGASNYVGVCNPGDPGYDVTFPCNDKLIGAWGYPTVNGGDPRDYNRHGSHTASTAAGNHVDAVLVAPTVNLAARISGVAPHANIIAYAGCCTASALAAAIDHAIADGVDVINYSIGSGLASDA
;
A
#
# COMPACT_ATOMS: atom_id res chain seq x y z
N MET A 1 23.60 -17.29 -55.75
CA MET A 1 23.42 -18.74 -56.01
C MET A 1 22.49 -19.23 -54.91
N LEU A 2 21.18 -19.45 -55.12
CA LEU A 2 20.51 -20.49 -55.95
C LEU A 2 20.97 -21.90 -55.52
N ALA A 3 20.11 -22.87 -55.18
CA ALA A 3 18.64 -23.03 -55.36
C ALA A 3 18.00 -23.60 -54.05
N SER A 4 16.69 -23.65 -53.76
CA SER A 4 15.39 -23.59 -54.50
C SER A 4 14.93 -24.89 -55.20
N VAL A 5 14.06 -25.66 -54.52
CA VAL A 5 13.03 -26.58 -55.07
C VAL A 5 11.89 -26.59 -54.02
N ALA A 6 10.78 -25.86 -54.21
CA ALA A 6 9.49 -26.31 -54.80
C ALA A 6 8.89 -27.58 -54.13
N ALA A 7 7.82 -27.57 -53.32
CA ALA A 7 6.44 -27.05 -53.47
C ALA A 7 5.45 -28.05 -54.15
N ASN A 8 4.44 -28.52 -53.39
CA ASN A 8 3.08 -28.90 -53.82
C ASN A 8 2.22 -29.17 -52.55
N THR A 9 1.24 -28.32 -52.17
CA THR A 9 -0.18 -28.20 -52.61
C THR A 9 -1.19 -29.15 -51.95
N MET A 10 -2.21 -28.56 -51.30
CA MET A 10 -3.65 -28.94 -51.23
C MET A 10 -4.05 -30.40 -50.89
N GLY A 11 -5.00 -30.71 -49.99
CA GLY A 11 -5.87 -29.88 -49.11
C GLY A 11 -7.22 -30.56 -48.80
N THR A 12 -8.07 -29.89 -48.00
CA THR A 12 -9.55 -30.05 -47.87
C THR A 12 -10.18 -31.08 -46.90
N LYS A 13 -11.30 -30.64 -46.28
CA LYS A 13 -12.38 -31.34 -45.53
C LYS A 13 -12.07 -31.72 -44.06
N ILE A 14 -12.80 -31.26 -43.03
CA ILE A 14 -14.25 -30.98 -42.77
C ILE A 14 -15.11 -32.25 -42.55
N MET A 15 -15.46 -32.46 -41.28
CA MET A 15 -16.52 -33.29 -40.65
C MET A 15 -16.84 -32.52 -39.33
N ILE A 16 -18.04 -32.07 -38.94
CA ILE A 16 -19.40 -32.65 -38.90
C ILE A 16 -19.43 -33.95 -38.09
N GLY A 17 -20.10 -34.09 -36.94
CA GLY A 17 -20.95 -33.17 -36.17
C GLY A 17 -21.60 -33.90 -34.96
N LEU A 18 -22.77 -33.42 -34.50
CA LEU A 18 -23.63 -33.92 -33.38
C LEU A 18 -23.13 -33.61 -31.94
N ALA A 19 -24.00 -33.30 -30.96
CA ALA A 19 -25.46 -33.06 -30.99
C ALA A 19 -25.93 -32.04 -29.93
N SER A 20 -27.08 -31.42 -30.18
CA SER A 20 -27.84 -30.55 -29.27
C SER A 20 -29.33 -30.94 -29.30
N ARG A 21 -30.02 -30.78 -28.14
CA ARG A 21 -31.45 -30.96 -27.75
C ARG A 21 -31.49 -31.77 -26.45
N PHE A 22 -32.29 -31.52 -25.41
CA PHE A 22 -33.66 -30.98 -25.26
C PHE A 22 -33.69 -29.94 -24.09
N CYS A 23 -34.76 -29.19 -23.74
CA CYS A 23 -36.20 -29.27 -24.03
C CYS A 23 -36.87 -27.86 -24.03
N LYS A 24 -38.01 -27.70 -24.74
CA LYS A 24 -38.91 -26.53 -24.68
C LYS A 24 -40.36 -26.97 -24.97
N VAL A 25 -41.31 -26.62 -24.10
CA VAL A 25 -42.79 -26.71 -24.30
C VAL A 25 -43.41 -25.53 -23.50
N VAL A 26 -43.91 -24.44 -24.10
CA VAL A 26 -45.31 -24.17 -24.58
C VAL A 26 -46.33 -24.14 -23.42
N CYS A 27 -47.25 -23.19 -23.18
CA CYS A 27 -47.78 -21.97 -23.85
C CYS A 27 -48.09 -20.86 -22.77
N GLY A 28 -48.60 -19.64 -23.03
CA GLY A 28 -48.88 -18.91 -24.29
C GLY A 28 -50.33 -18.41 -24.50
N MET A 29 -50.73 -17.24 -23.97
CA MET A 29 -51.96 -16.48 -24.34
C MET A 29 -51.88 -14.98 -23.99
N VAL A 30 -52.66 -14.14 -24.68
CA VAL A 30 -52.66 -12.65 -24.61
C VAL A 30 -54.10 -12.13 -24.50
N LEU A 31 -54.36 -11.16 -23.61
CA LEU A 31 -55.15 -9.92 -23.80
C LEU A 31 -55.45 -9.24 -22.44
N PRO A 32 -55.73 -7.92 -22.40
CA PRO A 32 -55.65 -7.11 -21.18
C PRO A 32 -57.02 -6.84 -20.52
N VAL A 33 -56.99 -6.53 -19.23
CA VAL A 33 -58.07 -5.77 -18.55
C VAL A 33 -57.42 -4.69 -17.69
N SER A 34 -57.79 -3.44 -17.96
CA SER A 34 -57.43 -2.29 -17.14
C SER A 34 -58.17 -2.37 -15.80
N LEU A 35 -57.46 -2.31 -14.68
CA LEU A 35 -58.07 -1.96 -13.40
C LEU A 35 -57.24 -0.90 -12.70
N LEU A 36 -57.91 0.18 -12.33
CA LEU A 36 -57.35 1.35 -11.69
C LEU A 36 -57.00 1.00 -10.23
N ALA A 37 -55.70 0.93 -9.91
CA ALA A 37 -55.22 0.83 -8.54
C ALA A 37 -54.35 2.05 -8.23
N LEU A 38 -54.76 2.86 -7.26
CA LEU A 38 -53.87 3.87 -6.66
C LEU A 38 -52.80 3.14 -5.84
N CYS A 39 -51.63 2.92 -6.43
CA CYS A 39 -50.41 2.71 -5.69
C CYS A 39 -49.70 4.06 -5.59
N ILE A 40 -49.61 4.60 -4.38
CA ILE A 40 -48.73 5.72 -4.08
C ILE A 40 -47.31 5.15 -4.11
N ASP A 41 -46.55 5.49 -5.15
CA ASP A 41 -45.10 5.26 -5.17
C ASP A 41 -44.44 6.21 -4.15
N ALA A 42 -44.49 5.79 -2.89
CA ALA A 42 -43.55 6.22 -1.89
C ALA A 42 -42.19 5.60 -2.24
N ALA A 43 -41.47 6.25 -3.15
CA ALA A 43 -40.05 6.02 -3.37
C ALA A 43 -39.30 6.36 -2.07
N ALA A 44 -39.23 5.39 -1.16
CA ALA A 44 -38.36 5.45 -0.01
C ALA A 44 -36.93 5.40 -0.53
N GLU A 45 -36.28 6.57 -0.61
CA GLU A 45 -34.83 6.62 -0.81
C GLU A 45 -34.18 5.79 0.30
N VAL A 46 -33.58 4.66 -0.08
CA VAL A 46 -32.61 3.97 0.77
C VAL A 46 -31.34 4.82 0.74
N GLY A 47 -31.40 5.96 1.41
CA GLY A 47 -30.25 6.78 1.71
C GLY A 47 -29.33 5.95 2.59
N VAL A 48 -28.28 5.38 1.99
CA VAL A 48 -27.19 4.74 2.71
C VAL A 48 -26.48 5.84 3.50
N GLN A 49 -26.98 6.07 4.71
CA GLN A 49 -26.28 6.88 5.69
C GLN A 49 -24.96 6.14 5.96
N PRO A 50 -23.79 6.78 5.79
CA PRO A 50 -22.56 6.21 6.32
C PRO A 50 -22.78 5.98 7.82
N PRO A 51 -22.33 4.84 8.38
CA PRO A 51 -22.58 4.53 9.77
C PRO A 51 -22.10 5.69 10.63
N ARG A 52 -23.00 6.23 11.46
CA ARG A 52 -22.59 7.14 12.53
C ARG A 52 -21.64 6.35 13.41
N GLY A 53 -20.37 6.71 13.38
CA GLY A 53 -19.39 6.20 14.33
C GLY A 53 -19.78 6.67 15.72
N ASP A 54 -20.53 5.83 16.44
CA ASP A 54 -20.77 6.04 17.86
C ASP A 54 -19.41 6.00 18.56
N ASN A 55 -19.04 7.12 19.18
CA ASN A 55 -17.74 7.33 19.81
C ASN A 55 -17.63 6.50 21.11
N VAL A 56 -17.44 5.19 20.97
CA VAL A 56 -16.89 4.36 22.04
C VAL A 56 -15.41 4.69 22.14
N GLY A 57 -15.04 5.45 23.17
CA GLY A 57 -13.74 6.10 23.28
C GLY A 57 -12.55 5.13 23.28
N GLN A 58 -11.90 4.99 22.12
CA GLN A 58 -10.55 4.47 22.06
C GLN A 58 -9.55 5.56 22.47
N PRO A 59 -8.57 5.27 23.35
CA PRO A 59 -7.46 6.19 23.59
C PRO A 59 -6.68 6.39 22.30
N GLY A 60 -6.66 7.61 21.77
CA GLY A 60 -6.04 7.92 20.49
C GLY A 60 -4.54 7.58 20.48
N PHE A 61 -4.15 6.59 19.67
CA PHE A 61 -2.75 6.25 19.43
C PHE A 61 -2.00 7.47 18.89
N GLN A 62 -1.04 7.97 19.65
CA GLN A 62 0.00 8.87 19.15
C GLN A 62 1.32 8.11 19.16
N SER A 63 1.81 7.70 17.98
CA SER A 63 3.14 7.15 17.79
C SER A 63 4.18 8.08 18.43
N PRO A 64 5.31 7.57 19.00
CA PRO A 64 6.30 8.41 19.64
C PRO A 64 6.83 9.48 18.69
N VAL A 65 6.34 10.70 18.92
CA VAL A 65 6.45 11.83 18.02
C VAL A 65 7.87 12.41 18.07
N VAL A 66 8.76 11.93 17.19
CA VAL A 66 10.11 12.50 17.05
C VAL A 66 9.97 13.90 16.46
N LYS A 67 10.06 14.93 17.29
CA LYS A 67 9.93 16.33 16.87
C LYS A 67 10.95 16.65 15.77
N SER A 68 10.54 17.41 14.74
CA SER A 68 11.49 17.97 13.79
C SER A 68 12.50 18.86 14.51
N ARG A 69 13.67 19.06 13.92
CA ARG A 69 14.82 19.69 14.58
C ARG A 69 14.45 21.10 15.06
N THR A 70 14.33 21.27 16.37
CA THR A 70 14.25 22.59 17.00
C THR A 70 15.54 23.36 16.67
N ARG A 71 15.41 24.61 16.20
CA ARG A 71 16.53 25.53 15.97
C ARG A 71 17.12 25.98 17.31
N SER A 72 18.33 26.52 17.29
CA SER A 72 18.97 27.11 18.48
C SER A 72 18.18 28.29 19.08
N ASP A 73 17.32 28.91 18.28
CA ASP A 73 16.38 29.98 18.69
C ASP A 73 15.06 29.44 19.29
N GLY A 74 14.93 28.13 19.53
CA GLY A 74 13.75 27.50 20.11
C GLY A 74 12.59 27.27 19.13
N ARG A 75 12.66 27.80 17.90
CA ARG A 75 11.61 27.61 16.89
C ARG A 75 11.64 26.20 16.30
N SER A 76 10.50 25.78 15.79
CA SER A 76 10.33 24.52 15.04
C SER A 76 9.27 24.71 13.97
N ILE A 77 9.25 23.83 12.98
CA ILE A 77 8.21 23.86 11.96
C ILE A 77 6.88 23.45 12.61
N TYR A 78 5.82 24.18 12.33
CA TYR A 78 4.43 23.83 12.64
C TYR A 78 3.60 23.84 11.37
N LEU A 79 2.79 22.80 11.18
CA LEU A 79 1.77 22.71 10.15
C LEU A 79 0.51 23.40 10.66
N ILE A 80 0.04 24.39 9.90
CA ILE A 80 -1.20 25.12 10.13
C ILE A 80 -2.19 24.67 9.04
N ARG A 81 -3.35 24.13 9.45
CA ARG A 81 -4.46 23.80 8.55
C ARG A 81 -5.55 24.86 8.66
N LEU A 82 -6.09 25.29 7.53
CA LEU A 82 -7.08 26.37 7.44
C LEU A 82 -8.50 25.86 7.13
N GLU A 83 -9.49 26.73 7.34
CA GLU A 83 -10.93 26.42 7.27
C GLU A 83 -11.45 26.05 5.87
N GLN A 84 -10.92 26.66 4.80
CA GLN A 84 -11.38 26.38 3.43
C GLN A 84 -10.91 25.00 2.96
N ALA A 85 -11.74 24.32 2.15
CA ALA A 85 -11.36 23.06 1.51
C ALA A 85 -10.16 23.24 0.56
N PRO A 86 -9.30 22.23 0.40
CA PRO A 86 -8.28 22.23 -0.65
C PRO A 86 -8.88 21.99 -2.04
N VAL A 87 -8.11 22.29 -3.10
CA VAL A 87 -8.57 22.22 -4.50
C VAL A 87 -9.13 20.83 -4.87
N ALA A 88 -8.59 19.73 -4.35
CA ALA A 88 -9.09 18.38 -4.68
C ALA A 88 -10.50 18.07 -4.11
N SER A 89 -10.95 18.78 -3.07
CA SER A 89 -12.24 18.51 -2.39
C SER A 89 -13.17 19.71 -2.29
N TYR A 90 -12.83 20.85 -2.89
CA TYR A 90 -13.75 21.99 -2.95
C TYR A 90 -14.94 21.70 -3.89
N ARG A 91 -16.13 21.64 -3.29
CA ARG A 91 -17.40 21.27 -3.93
C ARG A 91 -18.19 22.46 -4.52
N GLY A 92 -17.58 23.65 -4.58
CA GLY A 92 -18.29 24.88 -4.95
C GLY A 92 -18.95 25.59 -3.75
N GLY A 93 -19.76 26.61 -4.04
CA GLY A 93 -20.57 27.34 -3.05
C GLY A 93 -20.09 28.74 -2.70
N LEU A 94 -18.83 29.11 -3.01
CA LEU A 94 -18.37 30.49 -2.92
C LEU A 94 -18.73 31.27 -4.19
N ARG A 95 -19.14 32.53 -4.01
CA ARG A 95 -19.57 33.41 -5.10
C ARG A 95 -18.43 33.63 -6.10
N GLY A 96 -18.65 33.20 -7.35
CA GLY A 96 -17.67 33.35 -8.43
C GLY A 96 -16.63 32.23 -8.54
N LEU A 97 -16.71 31.18 -7.70
CA LEU A 97 -15.75 30.07 -7.69
C LEU A 97 -16.49 28.73 -7.87
N ALA A 98 -16.39 28.16 -9.07
CA ALA A 98 -16.95 26.85 -9.42
C ALA A 98 -16.26 25.70 -8.66
N SER A 99 -16.94 24.56 -8.53
CA SER A 99 -16.38 23.34 -7.92
C SER A 99 -15.12 22.89 -8.66
N THR A 100 -14.18 22.30 -7.92
CA THR A 100 -12.93 21.72 -8.44
C THR A 100 -12.75 20.24 -8.06
N SER A 101 -13.65 19.71 -7.22
CA SER A 101 -13.62 18.30 -6.80
C SER A 101 -14.00 17.36 -7.94
N PRO A 102 -13.15 16.37 -8.32
CA PRO A 102 -13.46 15.43 -9.40
C PRO A 102 -14.75 14.65 -9.17
N GLU A 103 -15.01 14.26 -7.92
CA GLU A 103 -16.24 13.57 -7.50
C GLU A 103 -17.51 14.36 -7.85
N VAL A 104 -17.50 15.69 -7.65
CA VAL A 104 -18.63 16.56 -7.96
C VAL A 104 -18.72 16.89 -9.44
N MET A 105 -17.58 16.94 -10.14
CA MET A 105 -17.53 17.21 -11.59
C MET A 105 -17.83 15.96 -12.45
N GLY A 106 -17.85 14.76 -11.84
CA GLY A 106 -17.97 13.49 -12.58
C GLY A 106 -16.67 13.05 -13.25
N GLU A 107 -15.53 13.58 -12.81
CA GLU A 107 -14.21 13.38 -13.42
C GLU A 107 -13.38 12.33 -12.68
N LEU A 108 -12.56 11.58 -13.41
CA LEU A 108 -11.70 10.54 -12.83
C LEU A 108 -10.50 11.10 -12.05
N LYS A 109 -10.05 12.32 -12.37
CA LYS A 109 -8.85 12.96 -11.78
C LYS A 109 -9.02 14.48 -11.70
N LEU A 110 -8.29 15.11 -10.78
CA LEU A 110 -8.20 16.57 -10.70
C LEU A 110 -7.30 17.13 -11.81
N ASP A 111 -7.85 17.96 -12.69
CA ASP A 111 -7.04 18.82 -13.56
C ASP A 111 -6.68 20.13 -12.83
N VAL A 112 -5.47 20.18 -12.28
CA VAL A 112 -4.91 21.40 -11.66
C VAL A 112 -4.66 22.54 -12.66
N ARG A 113 -4.81 22.29 -13.97
CA ARG A 113 -4.68 23.27 -15.06
C ARG A 113 -6.04 23.75 -15.58
N SER A 114 -7.16 23.37 -14.98
CA SER A 114 -8.45 23.96 -15.32
C SER A 114 -8.53 25.44 -14.92
N ALA A 115 -9.50 26.19 -15.46
CA ALA A 115 -9.68 27.59 -15.08
C ALA A 115 -10.18 27.71 -13.64
N GLU A 116 -11.02 26.76 -13.24
CA GLU A 116 -11.66 26.62 -11.95
C GLU A 116 -10.62 26.29 -10.87
N ALA A 117 -9.73 25.32 -11.14
CA ALA A 117 -8.65 24.94 -10.23
C ALA A 117 -7.65 26.08 -10.00
N ARG A 118 -7.30 26.84 -11.04
CA ARG A 118 -6.46 28.04 -10.92
C ARG A 118 -7.15 29.15 -10.13
N ALA A 119 -8.41 29.47 -10.46
CA ALA A 119 -9.17 30.52 -9.78
C ALA A 119 -9.35 30.20 -8.28
N TYR A 120 -9.69 28.95 -7.96
CA TYR A 120 -9.84 28.53 -6.57
C TYR A 120 -8.50 28.50 -5.82
N ARG A 121 -7.41 28.06 -6.46
CA ARG A 121 -6.07 28.15 -5.86
C ARG A 121 -5.69 29.60 -5.55
N ALA A 122 -5.91 30.53 -6.47
CA ALA A 122 -5.60 31.95 -6.24
C ALA A 122 -6.38 32.51 -5.03
N PHE A 123 -7.67 32.18 -4.92
CA PHE A 123 -8.47 32.51 -3.73
C PHE A 123 -7.90 31.91 -2.43
N LEU A 124 -7.39 30.67 -2.45
CA LEU A 124 -6.71 30.08 -1.28
C LEU A 124 -5.38 30.77 -0.98
N GLU A 125 -4.66 31.25 -1.99
CA GLU A 125 -3.38 31.97 -1.86
C GLU A 125 -3.59 33.32 -1.17
N ASP A 126 -4.54 34.13 -1.65
CA ASP A 126 -4.98 35.39 -1.01
C ASP A 126 -5.42 35.16 0.44
N ARG A 127 -6.18 34.08 0.69
CA ARG A 127 -6.68 33.76 2.03
C ARG A 127 -5.56 33.30 2.97
N GLN A 128 -4.56 32.58 2.47
CA GLN A 128 -3.38 32.20 3.25
C GLN A 128 -2.52 33.42 3.61
N GLU A 129 -2.42 34.41 2.74
CA GLU A 129 -1.72 35.67 3.03
C GLU A 129 -2.40 36.45 4.15
N GLN A 130 -3.72 36.61 4.11
CA GLN A 130 -4.49 37.22 5.21
C GLN A 130 -4.26 36.52 6.57
N ILE A 131 -4.07 35.20 6.57
CA ILE A 131 -3.75 34.44 7.79
C ILE A 131 -2.30 34.66 8.22
N LEU A 132 -1.33 34.78 7.30
CA LEU A 132 0.05 35.14 7.62
C LEU A 132 0.17 36.55 8.21
N ASP A 133 -0.61 37.51 7.70
CA ASP A 133 -0.71 38.86 8.29
C ASP A 133 -1.29 38.81 9.71
N ALA A 134 -2.35 38.03 9.92
CA ALA A 134 -2.95 37.84 11.24
C ALA A 134 -1.99 37.13 12.22
N ILE A 135 -1.21 36.15 11.76
CA ILE A 135 -0.13 35.54 12.54
C ILE A 135 0.90 36.59 12.91
N THR A 136 1.37 37.38 11.94
CA THR A 136 2.38 38.43 12.12
C THR A 136 1.95 39.45 13.19
N GLN A 137 0.70 39.91 13.13
CA GLN A 137 0.12 40.79 14.14
C GLN A 137 -0.02 40.12 15.52
N ARG A 138 -0.29 38.81 15.55
CA ARG A 138 -0.48 38.03 16.79
C ARG A 138 0.82 37.73 17.52
N VAL A 139 1.90 37.44 16.78
CA VAL A 139 3.21 37.03 17.34
C VAL A 139 4.26 38.15 17.35
N GLY A 140 4.02 39.25 16.64
CA GLY A 140 4.90 40.43 16.62
C GLY A 140 6.04 40.38 15.59
N HIS A 141 6.10 39.36 14.73
CA HIS A 141 7.04 39.27 13.62
C HIS A 141 6.47 38.39 12.49
N GLU A 142 6.99 38.56 11.27
CA GLU A 142 6.62 37.69 10.14
C GLU A 142 7.16 36.26 10.36
N PRO A 143 6.34 35.20 10.19
CA PRO A 143 6.78 33.83 10.35
C PRO A 143 7.51 33.30 9.09
N GLU A 144 8.67 32.68 9.27
CA GLU A 144 9.44 32.08 8.15
C GLU A 144 8.65 30.88 7.58
N THR A 145 8.11 31.05 6.37
CA THR A 145 7.31 30.03 5.67
C THR A 145 8.22 29.02 4.97
N VAL A 146 7.98 27.73 5.23
CA VAL A 146 8.71 26.59 4.64
C VAL A 146 7.94 26.01 3.46
N TYR A 147 6.63 25.80 3.61
CA TYR A 147 5.76 25.24 2.58
C TYR A 147 4.37 25.88 2.60
N ARG A 148 3.71 25.90 1.43
CA ARG A 148 2.28 26.17 1.28
C ARG A 148 1.58 24.99 0.63
N TYR A 149 0.34 24.72 1.04
CA TYR A 149 -0.46 23.59 0.61
C TYR A 149 -1.78 24.09 0.02
N TYR A 150 -2.12 23.60 -1.18
CA TYR A 150 -3.34 23.99 -1.89
C TYR A 150 -4.18 22.78 -2.34
N TYR A 151 -3.56 21.71 -2.83
CA TYR A 151 -4.26 20.67 -3.62
C TYR A 151 -4.84 19.53 -2.79
N GLY A 152 -4.04 18.85 -1.97
CA GLY A 152 -4.49 17.77 -1.07
C GLY A 152 -4.76 18.22 0.37
N ASN A 153 -4.33 19.43 0.73
CA ASN A 153 -4.54 20.08 2.02
C ASN A 153 -4.49 21.60 1.82
N ASN A 154 -5.11 22.38 2.70
CA ASN A 154 -5.10 23.84 2.67
C ASN A 154 -4.40 24.39 3.92
N GLY A 155 -3.34 25.17 3.71
CA GLY A 155 -2.59 25.82 4.77
C GLY A 155 -1.10 25.87 4.49
N MET A 156 -0.29 25.84 5.54
CA MET A 156 1.14 26.18 5.45
C MET A 156 1.97 25.45 6.52
N ALA A 157 3.28 25.40 6.30
CA ALA A 157 4.27 25.02 7.31
C ALA A 157 5.19 26.21 7.57
N VAL A 158 5.30 26.63 8.84
CA VAL A 158 6.02 27.84 9.26
C VAL A 158 6.91 27.57 10.48
N TRP A 159 7.99 28.32 10.66
CA TRP A 159 8.78 28.29 11.89
C TRP A 159 8.15 29.15 12.99
N LEU A 160 7.78 28.52 14.10
CA LEU A 160 7.26 29.17 15.31
C LEU A 160 7.89 28.59 16.58
N THR A 161 7.89 29.33 17.68
CA THR A 161 8.08 28.76 19.04
C THR A 161 6.83 28.01 19.49
N ALA A 162 6.88 27.33 20.63
CA ALA A 162 5.71 26.65 21.19
C ALA A 162 4.60 27.63 21.62
N ASP A 163 4.98 28.79 22.16
CA ASP A 163 4.05 29.79 22.67
C ASP A 163 3.42 30.61 21.53
N GLU A 164 4.18 30.89 20.47
CA GLU A 164 3.65 31.41 19.20
C GLU A 164 2.64 30.44 18.59
N ALA A 165 3.00 29.15 18.47
CA ALA A 165 2.10 28.13 17.91
C ALA A 165 0.81 27.93 18.74
N ALA A 166 0.86 28.18 20.05
CA ALA A 166 -0.32 28.22 20.90
C ALA A 166 -1.20 29.45 20.61
N GLN A 167 -0.61 30.64 20.45
CA GLN A 167 -1.33 31.86 20.11
C GLN A 167 -1.96 31.83 18.70
N VAL A 168 -1.29 31.22 17.74
CA VAL A 168 -1.77 31.05 16.35
C VAL A 168 -2.94 30.06 16.27
N ARG A 169 -3.04 29.10 17.19
CA ARG A 169 -4.18 28.16 17.26
C ARG A 169 -5.51 28.85 17.52
N GLU A 170 -5.49 30.00 18.19
CA GLU A 170 -6.68 30.78 18.54
C GLU A 170 -7.10 31.78 17.45
N LEU A 171 -6.45 31.79 16.29
CA LEU A 171 -6.78 32.71 15.19
C LEU A 171 -8.00 32.22 14.38
N PRO A 172 -8.95 33.12 14.06
CA PRO A 172 -10.07 32.80 13.16
C PRO A 172 -9.58 32.24 11.82
N GLY A 173 -10.21 31.15 11.36
CA GLY A 173 -9.86 30.45 10.13
C GLY A 173 -8.74 29.41 10.24
N VAL A 174 -8.08 29.29 11.40
CA VAL A 174 -7.16 28.18 11.70
C VAL A 174 -7.93 27.00 12.31
N ILE A 175 -7.94 25.84 11.64
CA ILE A 175 -8.52 24.60 12.20
C ILE A 175 -7.56 23.96 13.21
N SER A 176 -6.26 23.94 12.90
CA SER A 176 -5.29 23.25 13.75
C SER A 176 -3.86 23.71 13.51
N VAL A 177 -3.10 23.86 14.60
CA VAL A 177 -1.65 24.05 14.60
C VAL A 177 -0.99 22.83 15.23
N GLN A 178 -0.26 22.06 14.43
CA GLN A 178 0.43 20.84 14.84
C GLN A 178 1.93 20.97 14.60
N ARG A 179 2.76 20.45 15.52
CA ARG A 179 4.21 20.49 15.34
C ARG A 179 4.63 19.53 14.23
N ASP A 180 5.53 19.97 13.36
CA ASP A 180 6.20 19.09 12.41
C ASP A 180 7.15 18.13 13.13
N THR A 181 7.09 16.89 12.70
CA THR A 181 7.41 15.74 13.51
C THR A 181 7.79 14.60 12.57
N LYS A 182 9.06 14.17 12.63
CA LYS A 182 9.55 13.02 11.88
C LYS A 182 8.70 11.80 12.23
N ARG A 183 7.96 11.31 11.24
CA ARG A 183 7.36 9.97 11.31
C ARG A 183 8.48 8.95 11.20
N GLN A 184 8.32 7.85 11.93
CA GLN A 184 9.10 6.65 11.68
C GLN A 184 8.46 5.92 10.49
N LEU A 185 9.28 5.23 9.69
CA LEU A 185 8.79 4.34 8.65
C LEU A 185 8.31 3.05 9.33
N HIS A 186 7.02 2.99 9.65
CA HIS A 186 6.39 1.79 10.19
C HIS A 186 5.63 1.05 9.09
N THR A 187 5.75 -0.27 9.08
CA THR A 187 4.96 -1.19 8.24
C THR A 187 3.84 -1.88 9.02
N ASP A 188 3.68 -1.55 10.31
CA ASP A 188 2.76 -2.16 11.27
C ASP A 188 1.28 -2.17 10.84
N ALA A 189 0.83 -1.11 10.16
CA ALA A 189 -0.54 -0.98 9.65
C ALA A 189 -0.65 -1.10 8.11
N GLY A 190 0.42 -1.44 7.41
CA GLY A 190 0.51 -1.43 5.94
C GLY A 190 -0.65 -2.15 5.24
N PRO A 191 -0.93 -3.43 5.56
CA PRO A 191 -2.04 -4.19 4.98
C PRO A 191 -3.42 -3.55 5.20
N ALA A 192 -3.66 -2.94 6.37
CA ALA A 192 -4.93 -2.29 6.68
C ALA A 192 -5.15 -1.01 5.84
N TRP A 193 -4.10 -0.20 5.64
CA TRP A 193 -4.18 1.03 4.83
C TRP A 193 -4.49 0.79 3.35
N ILE A 194 -4.09 -0.38 2.81
CA ILE A 194 -4.35 -0.75 1.41
C ILE A 194 -5.62 -1.61 1.23
N GLY A 195 -6.38 -1.86 2.30
CA GLY A 195 -7.58 -2.70 2.24
C GLY A 195 -7.31 -4.19 2.04
N ALA A 196 -6.13 -4.69 2.42
CA ALA A 196 -5.78 -6.11 2.25
C ALA A 196 -6.75 -7.06 2.97
N SER A 197 -7.33 -6.63 4.10
CA SER A 197 -8.39 -7.34 4.82
C SER A 197 -9.58 -7.72 3.94
N ASP A 198 -9.92 -6.85 2.98
CA ASP A 198 -11.10 -7.04 2.13
C ASP A 198 -10.77 -8.09 1.05
N LEU A 199 -9.52 -8.12 0.56
CA LEU A 199 -9.04 -9.18 -0.33
C LEU A 199 -8.93 -10.51 0.41
N TRP A 200 -8.40 -10.51 1.63
CA TRP A 200 -8.35 -11.68 2.51
C TRP A 200 -9.73 -12.28 2.77
N ALA A 201 -10.77 -11.44 2.85
CA ALA A 201 -12.17 -11.85 3.00
C ALA A 201 -12.87 -12.27 1.69
N GLY A 202 -12.20 -12.25 0.53
CA GLY A 202 -12.79 -12.60 -0.77
C GLY A 202 -13.70 -11.53 -1.37
N SER A 203 -13.44 -10.24 -1.11
CA SER A 203 -14.16 -9.16 -1.79
C SER A 203 -13.89 -9.13 -3.30
N GLY A 204 -14.73 -8.41 -4.05
CA GLY A 204 -14.58 -8.27 -5.50
C GLY A 204 -14.87 -9.53 -6.32
N GLY A 205 -15.36 -10.61 -5.69
CA GLY A 205 -15.64 -11.89 -6.36
C GLY A 205 -14.43 -12.84 -6.42
N LEU A 206 -13.36 -12.54 -5.68
CA LEU A 206 -12.22 -13.43 -5.47
C LEU A 206 -12.52 -14.46 -4.36
N SER A 207 -11.82 -15.58 -4.36
CA SER A 207 -11.84 -16.49 -3.21
C SER A 207 -11.05 -15.88 -2.03
N PRO A 208 -11.49 -16.06 -0.77
CA PRO A 208 -10.71 -15.65 0.40
C PRO A 208 -9.31 -16.29 0.38
N THR A 209 -8.27 -15.48 0.55
CA THR A 209 -6.87 -15.94 0.59
C THR A 209 -5.96 -14.90 1.24
N GLN A 210 -5.00 -15.35 2.05
CA GLN A 210 -3.90 -14.53 2.57
C GLN A 210 -2.55 -14.91 1.94
N GLY A 211 -2.57 -15.55 0.76
CA GLY A 211 -1.40 -16.00 0.01
C GLY A 211 -1.14 -17.50 0.04
N GLU A 212 -2.09 -18.31 0.48
CA GLU A 212 -1.95 -19.77 0.58
C GLU A 212 -1.57 -20.39 -0.78
N GLY A 213 -0.50 -21.20 -0.79
CA GLY A 213 0.00 -21.87 -1.99
C GLY A 213 0.84 -20.98 -2.92
N ILE A 214 1.02 -19.70 -2.61
CA ILE A 214 1.90 -18.79 -3.35
C ILE A 214 3.33 -18.85 -2.79
N VAL A 215 4.31 -19.04 -3.65
CA VAL A 215 5.74 -18.96 -3.32
C VAL A 215 6.30 -17.62 -3.77
N MET A 216 6.74 -16.80 -2.80
CA MET A 216 7.39 -15.52 -3.06
C MET A 216 8.91 -15.66 -3.05
N GLY A 217 9.55 -15.30 -4.16
CA GLY A 217 11.00 -15.14 -4.23
C GLY A 217 11.42 -13.74 -3.79
N VAL A 218 12.29 -13.62 -2.79
CA VAL A 218 12.82 -12.33 -2.32
C VAL A 218 14.28 -12.20 -2.71
N ILE A 219 14.59 -11.33 -3.68
CA ILE A 219 15.95 -11.08 -4.16
C ILE A 219 16.46 -9.79 -3.52
N ASP A 220 17.30 -9.92 -2.49
CA ASP A 220 17.68 -8.80 -1.61
C ASP A 220 19.02 -9.11 -0.86
N THR A 221 19.25 -8.52 0.32
CA THR A 221 20.46 -8.70 1.15
C THR A 221 20.52 -10.03 1.93
N GLY A 222 19.53 -10.91 1.73
CA GLY A 222 19.36 -12.18 2.45
C GLY A 222 18.11 -12.19 3.33
N ILE A 223 18.04 -13.14 4.26
CA ILE A 223 16.95 -13.23 5.26
C ILE A 223 17.51 -13.51 6.66
N ASN A 224 16.86 -13.02 7.72
CA ASN A 224 17.07 -13.48 9.09
C ASN A 224 16.06 -14.60 9.42
N PRO A 225 16.42 -15.89 9.30
CA PRO A 225 15.47 -17.00 9.45
C PRO A 225 14.96 -17.19 10.90
N SER A 226 15.57 -16.53 11.89
CA SER A 226 15.12 -16.55 13.29
C SER A 226 14.05 -15.50 13.64
N ASN A 227 13.63 -14.67 12.68
CA ASN A 227 12.59 -13.68 12.90
C ASN A 227 11.20 -14.35 12.96
N PRO A 228 10.33 -14.03 13.95
CA PRO A 228 8.96 -14.55 14.03
C PRO A 228 8.12 -14.37 12.76
N SER A 229 8.41 -13.37 11.93
CA SER A 229 7.75 -13.14 10.63
C SER A 229 7.97 -14.28 9.63
N PHE A 230 8.97 -15.14 9.87
CA PHE A 230 9.33 -16.31 9.06
C PHE A 230 9.22 -17.61 9.88
N ALA A 231 8.51 -17.57 11.00
CA ALA A 231 8.15 -18.77 11.74
C ALA A 231 7.09 -19.58 10.98
N ASP A 232 7.21 -20.90 11.14
CA ASP A 232 6.36 -21.94 10.56
C ASP A 232 4.86 -21.74 10.88
N VAL A 233 4.58 -21.46 12.16
CA VAL A 233 3.24 -21.19 12.68
C VAL A 233 3.11 -19.71 13.04
N GLY A 234 2.03 -19.07 12.56
CA GLY A 234 1.71 -17.67 12.82
C GLY A 234 1.11 -17.40 14.20
N ALA A 235 1.09 -16.14 14.63
CA ALA A 235 0.43 -15.70 15.87
C ALA A 235 -1.12 -15.79 15.81
N ASP A 236 -1.68 -16.01 14.61
CA ASP A 236 -3.06 -16.37 14.35
C ASP A 236 -3.31 -17.89 14.37
N GLY A 237 -2.25 -18.70 14.44
CA GLY A 237 -2.30 -20.16 14.45
C GLY A 237 -2.26 -20.83 13.07
N TYR A 238 -2.01 -20.08 11.99
CA TYR A 238 -1.83 -20.67 10.66
C TYR A 238 -0.49 -21.42 10.60
N ASP A 239 -0.58 -22.73 10.36
CA ASP A 239 0.55 -23.65 10.17
C ASP A 239 0.86 -23.75 8.66
N HIS A 240 2.05 -23.33 8.24
CA HIS A 240 2.39 -23.33 6.82
C HIS A 240 2.59 -24.76 6.31
N THR A 241 2.30 -24.97 5.04
CA THR A 241 2.65 -26.20 4.32
C THR A 241 3.51 -25.81 3.13
N ASN A 242 4.63 -26.49 2.92
CA ASN A 242 5.47 -26.28 1.74
C ASN A 242 4.73 -26.79 0.48
N PRO A 243 4.31 -25.91 -0.46
CA PRO A 243 3.54 -26.30 -1.65
C PRO A 243 4.37 -27.14 -2.64
N ARG A 244 5.70 -27.18 -2.46
CA ARG A 244 6.62 -28.05 -3.22
C ARG A 244 6.57 -29.50 -2.74
N GLY A 245 5.90 -29.77 -1.63
CA GLY A 245 5.84 -31.07 -0.95
C GLY A 245 6.72 -31.12 0.29
N ALA A 246 6.37 -32.03 1.22
CA ALA A 246 7.07 -32.19 2.49
C ALA A 246 8.58 -32.40 2.29
N SER A 247 9.39 -31.60 2.98
CA SER A 247 10.86 -31.59 2.89
C SER A 247 11.46 -31.26 1.50
N ASN A 248 10.67 -30.80 0.53
CA ASN A 248 11.17 -30.36 -0.78
C ASN A 248 11.62 -28.88 -0.71
N TYR A 249 12.71 -28.64 0.00
CA TYR A 249 13.33 -27.33 0.13
C TYR A 249 14.37 -27.07 -0.97
N VAL A 250 14.84 -25.82 -1.10
CA VAL A 250 15.82 -25.41 -2.13
C VAL A 250 17.00 -24.60 -1.56
N GLY A 251 18.10 -24.56 -2.31
CA GLY A 251 19.35 -23.92 -1.89
C GLY A 251 19.94 -24.55 -0.62
N VAL A 252 20.43 -23.73 0.31
CA VAL A 252 21.08 -24.20 1.55
C VAL A 252 20.16 -25.01 2.47
N CYS A 253 18.85 -24.99 2.22
CA CYS A 253 17.85 -25.79 2.94
C CYS A 253 17.77 -27.25 2.46
N ASN A 254 18.31 -27.58 1.29
CA ASN A 254 18.15 -28.88 0.65
C ASN A 254 19.34 -29.82 0.94
N PRO A 255 19.16 -30.96 1.63
CA PRO A 255 20.25 -31.92 1.89
C PRO A 255 20.91 -32.52 0.63
N GLY A 256 20.28 -32.41 -0.53
CA GLY A 256 20.84 -32.81 -1.83
C GLY A 256 21.64 -31.72 -2.55
N ASP A 257 21.65 -30.47 -2.05
CA ASP A 257 22.38 -29.37 -2.67
C ASP A 257 23.83 -29.29 -2.16
N PRO A 258 24.84 -29.01 -3.03
CA PRO A 258 26.23 -28.85 -2.61
C PRO A 258 26.46 -27.74 -1.56
N GLY A 259 25.57 -26.75 -1.48
CA GLY A 259 25.60 -25.65 -0.52
C GLY A 259 24.76 -25.87 0.75
N TYR A 260 24.31 -27.09 1.03
CA TYR A 260 23.49 -27.40 2.21
C TYR A 260 24.11 -26.92 3.53
N ASP A 261 23.40 -26.07 4.28
CA ASP A 261 23.74 -25.61 5.62
C ASP A 261 22.70 -26.11 6.63
N VAL A 262 23.01 -27.23 7.31
CA VAL A 262 22.19 -27.79 8.39
C VAL A 262 21.97 -26.82 9.57
N THR A 263 22.76 -25.74 9.67
CA THR A 263 22.62 -24.70 10.70
C THR A 263 21.72 -23.54 10.26
N PHE A 264 21.20 -23.56 9.04
CA PHE A 264 20.23 -22.59 8.55
C PHE A 264 18.79 -23.12 8.78
N PRO A 265 18.00 -22.51 9.68
CA PRO A 265 16.73 -23.08 10.14
C PRO A 265 15.59 -22.77 9.16
N CYS A 266 15.52 -23.54 8.08
CA CYS A 266 14.38 -23.54 7.15
C CYS A 266 13.17 -24.27 7.76
N ASN A 267 11.97 -23.93 7.30
CA ASN A 267 10.68 -24.47 7.75
C ASN A 267 9.67 -24.34 6.60
N ASP A 268 8.39 -24.68 6.81
CA ASP A 268 7.39 -24.61 5.75
C ASP A 268 6.92 -23.17 5.45
N LYS A 269 7.32 -22.17 6.26
CA LYS A 269 7.24 -20.73 5.90
C LYS A 269 8.41 -20.30 5.00
N LEU A 270 9.65 -20.53 5.41
CA LEU A 270 10.89 -20.21 4.70
C LEU A 270 11.43 -21.50 4.06
N ILE A 271 10.91 -21.81 2.88
CA ILE A 271 11.11 -23.09 2.18
C ILE A 271 12.39 -23.15 1.34
N GLY A 272 13.19 -22.08 1.34
CA GLY A 272 14.44 -22.04 0.59
C GLY A 272 15.29 -20.80 0.90
N ALA A 273 16.59 -20.94 0.77
CA ALA A 273 17.53 -19.83 0.88
C ALA A 273 18.77 -20.06 0.00
N TRP A 274 19.14 -19.05 -0.79
CA TRP A 274 20.31 -19.07 -1.67
C TRP A 274 21.29 -17.95 -1.34
N GLY A 275 22.55 -18.30 -1.13
CA GLY A 275 23.66 -17.35 -1.04
C GLY A 275 24.60 -17.50 -2.25
N TYR A 276 25.30 -16.42 -2.59
CA TYR A 276 26.16 -16.36 -3.78
C TYR A 276 27.59 -16.03 -3.36
N PRO A 277 28.65 -16.70 -3.85
CA PRO A 277 30.02 -16.50 -3.35
C PRO A 277 30.54 -15.05 -3.42
N THR A 278 30.00 -14.21 -4.32
CA THR A 278 30.34 -12.78 -4.42
C THR A 278 29.60 -11.87 -3.42
N VAL A 279 28.73 -12.43 -2.57
CA VAL A 279 27.91 -11.74 -1.56
C VAL A 279 28.01 -12.52 -0.25
N ASN A 280 28.44 -11.88 0.84
CA ASN A 280 28.55 -12.50 2.17
C ASN A 280 29.33 -13.85 2.21
N GLY A 281 30.20 -14.11 1.23
CA GLY A 281 30.90 -15.40 1.08
C GLY A 281 30.00 -16.60 0.75
N GLY A 282 28.75 -16.37 0.36
CA GLY A 282 27.76 -17.42 0.13
C GLY A 282 26.79 -17.70 1.29
N ASP A 283 26.87 -16.98 2.41
CA ASP A 283 25.87 -17.10 3.49
C ASP A 283 24.59 -16.31 3.13
N PRO A 284 23.40 -16.95 3.06
CA PRO A 284 22.12 -16.28 2.80
C PRO A 284 21.56 -15.46 3.98
N ARG A 285 22.22 -15.46 5.15
CA ARG A 285 21.81 -14.67 6.31
C ARG A 285 21.91 -13.16 6.04
N ASP A 286 20.88 -12.43 6.47
CA ASP A 286 20.79 -10.97 6.29
C ASP A 286 21.57 -10.18 7.35
N TYR A 287 22.74 -9.67 6.97
CA TYR A 287 23.52 -8.76 7.81
C TYR A 287 23.16 -7.28 7.66
N ASN A 288 22.35 -6.92 6.65
CA ASN A 288 21.96 -5.54 6.37
C ASN A 288 20.60 -5.16 6.99
N ARG A 289 19.70 -6.15 7.13
CA ARG A 289 18.29 -6.06 7.57
C ARG A 289 17.31 -5.62 6.49
N HIS A 290 17.79 -5.19 5.32
CA HIS A 290 16.92 -4.74 4.22
C HIS A 290 16.05 -5.89 3.71
N GLY A 291 16.66 -7.01 3.29
CA GLY A 291 15.96 -8.20 2.79
C GLY A 291 14.97 -8.81 3.78
N SER A 292 15.31 -8.84 5.07
CA SER A 292 14.37 -9.27 6.12
C SER A 292 13.18 -8.32 6.24
N HIS A 293 13.39 -7.00 6.10
CA HIS A 293 12.32 -6.02 6.18
C HIS A 293 11.40 -6.06 4.95
N THR A 294 11.95 -6.18 3.73
CA THR A 294 11.17 -6.33 2.50
C THR A 294 10.41 -7.64 2.47
N ALA A 295 11.04 -8.76 2.85
CA ALA A 295 10.38 -10.05 2.99
C ALA A 295 9.23 -10.01 4.01
N SER A 296 9.43 -9.43 5.21
CA SER A 296 8.37 -9.35 6.22
C SER A 296 7.23 -8.42 5.80
N THR A 297 7.53 -7.35 5.05
CA THR A 297 6.50 -6.43 4.53
C THR A 297 5.63 -7.09 3.45
N ALA A 298 6.23 -7.91 2.59
CA ALA A 298 5.51 -8.54 1.49
C ALA A 298 4.75 -9.81 1.94
N ALA A 299 5.43 -10.72 2.65
CA ALA A 299 4.90 -12.05 3.01
C ALA A 299 5.19 -12.45 4.47
N GLY A 300 5.52 -11.51 5.35
CA GLY A 300 5.71 -11.79 6.78
C GLY A 300 4.44 -12.36 7.43
N ASN A 301 4.62 -13.40 8.24
CA ASN A 301 3.57 -14.04 9.02
C ASN A 301 2.88 -13.04 9.98
N HIS A 302 1.72 -13.40 10.53
CA HIS A 302 1.13 -12.65 11.64
C HIS A 302 2.02 -12.77 12.87
N VAL A 303 2.41 -11.64 13.44
CA VAL A 303 3.28 -11.55 14.62
C VAL A 303 2.67 -10.62 15.65
N ASP A 304 2.55 -11.08 16.90
CA ASP A 304 2.24 -10.22 18.03
C ASP A 304 3.50 -9.44 18.46
N ALA A 305 3.66 -8.26 17.89
CA ALA A 305 4.76 -7.36 18.19
C ALA A 305 4.43 -6.50 19.42
N VAL A 306 5.38 -6.38 20.35
CA VAL A 306 5.30 -5.38 21.43
C VAL A 306 6.21 -4.22 21.07
N LEU A 307 5.61 -3.10 20.67
CA LEU A 307 6.30 -1.82 20.51
C LEU A 307 6.64 -1.28 21.90
N VAL A 308 7.88 -1.53 22.33
CA VAL A 308 8.46 -1.04 23.58
C VAL A 308 8.88 0.41 23.42
N ALA A 309 8.12 1.33 24.03
CA ALA A 309 8.50 2.72 24.20
C ALA A 309 8.98 2.96 25.66
N PRO A 310 9.72 4.04 25.96
CA PRO A 310 10.31 4.26 27.29
C PRO A 310 9.33 4.30 28.47
N THR A 311 8.03 4.46 28.22
CA THR A 311 6.98 4.56 29.24
C THR A 311 5.77 3.65 29.00
N VAL A 312 5.67 2.97 27.84
CA VAL A 312 4.55 2.10 27.48
C VAL A 312 4.99 0.94 26.60
N ASN A 313 4.38 -0.22 26.80
CA ASN A 313 4.46 -1.36 25.89
C ASN A 313 3.15 -1.46 25.12
N LEU A 314 3.19 -1.30 23.79
CA LEU A 314 2.02 -1.40 22.92
C LEU A 314 2.07 -2.73 22.17
N ALA A 315 1.23 -3.68 22.56
CA ALA A 315 1.03 -4.91 21.79
C ALA A 315 0.18 -4.60 20.54
N ALA A 316 0.66 -4.99 19.36
CA ALA A 316 -0.03 -4.88 18.09
C ALA A 316 0.27 -6.12 17.25
N ARG A 317 -0.75 -6.68 16.59
CA ARG A 317 -0.55 -7.72 15.59
C ARG A 317 -0.18 -7.08 14.26
N ILE A 318 0.97 -7.47 13.72
CA ILE A 318 1.48 -7.01 12.44
C ILE A 318 1.59 -8.19 11.48
N SER A 319 1.57 -7.92 10.18
CA SER A 319 1.75 -8.92 9.12
C SER A 319 2.22 -8.28 7.82
N GLY A 320 2.72 -9.10 6.92
CA GLY A 320 2.90 -8.72 5.51
C GLY A 320 1.56 -8.66 4.76
N VAL A 321 1.61 -8.32 3.48
CA VAL A 321 0.41 -8.27 2.61
C VAL A 321 -0.14 -9.68 2.31
N ALA A 322 0.74 -10.67 2.18
CA ALA A 322 0.40 -12.09 1.97
C ALA A 322 0.98 -12.96 3.10
N PRO A 323 0.43 -12.90 4.32
CA PRO A 323 1.03 -13.55 5.49
C PRO A 323 1.08 -15.08 5.44
N HIS A 324 0.30 -15.73 4.57
CA HIS A 324 0.29 -17.21 4.41
C HIS A 324 1.10 -17.71 3.20
N ALA A 325 1.74 -16.81 2.44
CA ALA A 325 2.62 -17.18 1.33
C ALA A 325 3.96 -17.73 1.83
N ASN A 326 4.49 -18.74 1.17
CA ASN A 326 5.82 -19.29 1.46
C ASN A 326 6.91 -18.38 0.87
N ILE A 327 8.11 -18.41 1.43
CA ILE A 327 9.22 -17.54 1.02
C ILE A 327 10.42 -18.39 0.58
N ILE A 328 11.05 -18.01 -0.54
CA ILE A 328 12.43 -18.40 -0.87
C ILE A 328 13.27 -17.13 -0.91
N ALA A 329 14.35 -17.09 -0.12
CA ALA A 329 15.24 -15.94 -0.06
C ALA A 329 16.45 -16.12 -0.99
N TYR A 330 16.83 -15.07 -1.72
CA TYR A 330 18.01 -15.04 -2.57
C TYR A 330 18.89 -13.86 -2.16
N ALA A 331 20.00 -14.11 -1.47
CA ALA A 331 20.94 -13.11 -1.00
C ALA A 331 21.85 -12.60 -2.14
N GLY A 332 21.23 -12.10 -3.22
CA GLY A 332 21.91 -11.65 -4.42
C GLY A 332 22.53 -10.25 -4.31
N CYS A 333 22.18 -9.47 -3.28
CA CYS A 333 22.58 -8.06 -3.27
C CYS A 333 24.08 -7.86 -2.97
N CYS A 334 24.87 -7.18 -3.80
CA CYS A 334 24.44 -6.33 -4.93
C CYS A 334 25.41 -6.39 -6.13
N THR A 335 26.07 -7.52 -6.37
CA THR A 335 26.84 -7.70 -7.61
C THR A 335 25.90 -8.08 -8.75
N ALA A 336 26.11 -7.52 -9.95
CA ALA A 336 25.26 -7.83 -11.11
C ALA A 336 25.23 -9.33 -11.45
N SER A 337 26.32 -10.06 -11.19
CA SER A 337 26.39 -11.51 -11.36
C SER A 337 25.54 -12.28 -10.36
N ALA A 338 25.53 -11.89 -9.08
CA ALA A 338 24.71 -12.55 -8.06
C ALA A 338 23.22 -12.21 -8.24
N LEU A 339 22.89 -10.97 -8.63
CA LEU A 339 21.52 -10.57 -8.96
C LEU A 339 20.98 -11.32 -10.19
N ALA A 340 21.79 -11.49 -11.24
CA ALA A 340 21.41 -12.29 -12.40
C ALA A 340 21.22 -13.78 -12.05
N ALA A 341 22.13 -14.37 -11.25
CA ALA A 341 22.01 -15.75 -10.78
C ALA A 341 20.82 -15.95 -9.84
N ALA A 342 20.46 -14.94 -9.03
CA ALA A 342 19.27 -14.97 -8.18
C ALA A 342 17.97 -14.96 -8.99
N ILE A 343 17.90 -14.23 -10.10
CA ILE A 343 16.76 -14.28 -11.02
C ILE A 343 16.66 -15.65 -11.69
N ASP A 344 17.80 -16.22 -12.14
CA ASP A 344 17.84 -17.54 -12.77
C ASP A 344 17.41 -18.66 -11.82
N HIS A 345 17.92 -18.66 -10.58
CA HIS A 345 17.47 -19.59 -9.53
C HIS A 345 15.99 -19.38 -9.18
N ALA A 346 15.49 -18.14 -9.07
CA ALA A 346 14.08 -17.90 -8.78
C ALA A 346 13.13 -18.45 -9.86
N ILE A 347 13.53 -18.37 -11.13
CA ILE A 347 12.79 -18.98 -12.24
C ILE A 347 12.90 -20.52 -12.20
N ALA A 348 14.08 -21.07 -11.93
CA ALA A 348 14.30 -22.52 -11.86
C ALA A 348 13.58 -23.17 -10.67
N ASP A 349 13.54 -22.50 -9.53
CA ASP A 349 12.75 -22.90 -8.37
C ASP A 349 11.25 -22.77 -8.63
N GLY A 350 10.82 -21.93 -9.58
CA GLY A 350 9.41 -21.76 -9.93
C GLY A 350 8.64 -20.96 -8.87
N VAL A 351 9.18 -19.81 -8.46
CA VAL A 351 8.43 -18.86 -7.63
C VAL A 351 7.31 -18.20 -8.44
N ASP A 352 6.16 -17.94 -7.81
CA ASP A 352 5.02 -17.30 -8.46
C ASP A 352 5.23 -15.78 -8.63
N VAL A 353 5.90 -15.15 -7.66
CA VAL A 353 6.14 -13.71 -7.61
C VAL A 353 7.55 -13.42 -7.11
N ILE A 354 8.26 -12.52 -7.78
CA ILE A 354 9.57 -12.01 -7.32
C ILE A 354 9.37 -10.62 -6.69
N ASN A 355 9.72 -10.48 -5.42
CA ASN A 355 10.00 -9.18 -4.81
C ASN A 355 11.48 -8.82 -5.02
N TYR A 356 11.73 -7.83 -5.86
CA TYR A 356 13.06 -7.31 -6.20
C TYR A 356 13.15 -5.84 -5.79
N SER A 357 13.63 -5.57 -4.58
CA SER A 357 13.67 -4.22 -3.99
C SER A 357 15.03 -3.52 -4.15
N ILE A 358 15.79 -3.90 -5.18
CA ILE A 358 17.15 -3.40 -5.45
C ILE A 358 17.14 -2.47 -6.67
N GLY A 359 17.81 -1.32 -6.55
CA GLY A 359 18.01 -0.36 -7.63
C GLY A 359 19.45 0.14 -7.70
N SER A 360 19.90 0.57 -8.87
CA SER A 360 21.19 1.25 -8.99
C SER A 360 21.04 2.75 -8.71
N GLY A 361 22.07 3.37 -8.12
CA GLY A 361 22.14 4.84 -8.01
C GLY A 361 22.30 5.59 -9.33
N LEU A 362 22.45 4.86 -10.45
CA LEU A 362 22.40 5.34 -11.82
C LEU A 362 21.06 4.97 -12.48
N ALA A 363 19.97 5.06 -11.72
CA ALA A 363 18.62 5.01 -12.29
C ALA A 363 18.53 6.06 -13.41
N SER A 364 18.04 5.63 -14.56
CA SER A 364 18.06 6.40 -15.81
C SER A 364 17.05 7.54 -15.78
N ASP A 365 17.50 8.73 -15.35
CA ASP A 365 16.92 10.02 -15.73
C ASP A 365 17.33 10.35 -17.19
N ALA A 366 16.94 9.48 -18.14
CA ALA A 366 17.27 9.56 -19.57
C ALA A 366 16.01 9.44 -20.44
#